data_AF-A0A2A9N6J1-F1
#
_entry.id   AF-A0A2A9N6J1-F1
#
_cell.length_a   1.000
_cell.length_b   1.000
_cell.length_c   1.000
_cell.angle_alpha   90.00
_cell.angle_beta   90.00
_cell.angle_gamma   90.00
#
_symmetry.space_group_name_H-M   'P 1'
#
loop_
_entity.id
_entity.type
_entity.pdbx_description
1 polymer ?
#
loop_
_entity_poly.entity_id
_entity_poly.type
_entity_poly.pdbx_seq_one_letter_code
_entity_poly.pdbx_strand_id
1 'polypeptide(L)'
;MLYPDNKNRANRVTQLSGDITHLQTEIEQNIKDAEAHDKQALEVLDKFAKKKGYNTLDEFLKNAEKQLTDDDRKRYQEMKTHFEKKDARLDLALKSSLGLVGTGVSTSMSGLSTLLKGSLLRVSLQAIGVGIVQVLTGQFTEGVALLRAAGNIISTAYKGELVTGKAATALKFLGYAGKVLSVLGLVLDAVILIYDAVDGARQRTEFQKAIKELCARRLSTKKIREYVRITLSYSGDARAAIDYAQTLQEDLVDKGEMSQSDADAKVQKKLDALQPKISKEMETITDDSTYKALQEQDTKTSAWTNEDPTLEEMQKMIEEMGTEK
;
A
#
# COMPACT_ATOMS: atom_id res chain seq x y z
N MET A 1 -30.12 15.05 -25.24
CA MET A 1 -31.14 15.18 -24.18
C MET A 1 -31.31 13.80 -23.56
N LEU A 2 -31.14 13.64 -22.25
CA LEU A 2 -31.31 12.33 -21.60
C LEU A 2 -32.80 11.98 -21.50
N TYR A 3 -33.13 10.71 -21.75
CA TYR A 3 -34.45 10.18 -21.42
C TYR A 3 -34.67 10.29 -19.90
N PRO A 4 -35.88 10.65 -19.42
CA PRO A 4 -36.15 10.86 -18.00
C PRO A 4 -35.67 9.71 -17.10
N ASP A 5 -35.85 8.47 -17.56
CA ASP A 5 -35.45 7.26 -16.83
C ASP A 5 -33.92 7.06 -16.75
N ASN A 6 -33.13 7.72 -17.61
CA ASN A 6 -31.67 7.60 -17.63
C ASN A 6 -30.97 8.64 -16.74
N LYS A 7 -31.70 9.63 -16.20
CA LYS A 7 -31.12 10.66 -15.33
C LYS A 7 -30.47 10.06 -14.07
N ASN A 8 -31.14 9.10 -13.42
CA ASN A 8 -30.61 8.45 -12.22
C ASN A 8 -29.34 7.63 -12.53
N ARG A 9 -29.32 6.93 -13.66
CA ARG A 9 -28.15 6.14 -14.08
C ARG A 9 -26.96 7.03 -14.39
N ALA A 10 -27.17 8.10 -15.14
CA ALA A 10 -26.13 9.08 -15.45
C ALA A 10 -25.57 9.71 -14.17
N ASN A 11 -26.44 10.09 -13.22
CA ASN A 11 -26.02 10.60 -11.92
C ASN A 11 -25.18 9.57 -11.14
N ARG A 12 -25.59 8.29 -11.13
CA ARG A 12 -24.84 7.22 -10.45
C ARG A 12 -23.48 6.99 -11.08
N VAL A 13 -23.37 7.00 -12.41
CA VAL A 13 -22.09 6.91 -13.11
C VAL A 13 -21.15 8.07 -12.72
N THR A 14 -21.66 9.30 -12.74
CA THR A 14 -20.89 10.49 -12.32
C THR A 14 -20.45 10.37 -10.86
N GLN A 15 -21.34 9.93 -9.97
CA GLN A 15 -21.01 9.72 -8.56
C GLN A 15 -19.91 8.67 -8.37
N LEU A 16 -20.05 7.50 -8.99
CA LEU A 16 -19.05 6.42 -8.88
C LEU A 16 -17.69 6.86 -9.42
N SER A 17 -17.67 7.58 -10.55
CA SER A 17 -16.44 8.16 -11.11
C SER A 17 -15.78 9.17 -10.16
N GLY A 18 -16.58 10.06 -9.57
CA GLY A 18 -16.12 11.03 -8.57
C GLY A 18 -15.55 10.34 -7.33
N ASP A 19 -16.23 9.32 -6.81
CA ASP A 19 -15.77 8.54 -5.65
C ASP A 19 -14.42 7.85 -5.92
N ILE A 20 -14.24 7.26 -7.10
CA ILE A 20 -12.96 6.64 -7.47
C ILE A 20 -11.86 7.70 -7.53
N THR A 21 -12.11 8.84 -8.17
CA THR A 21 -11.16 9.95 -8.26
C THR A 21 -10.75 10.45 -6.87
N HIS A 22 -11.72 10.54 -5.96
CA HIS A 22 -11.45 10.91 -4.57
C HIS A 22 -10.56 9.88 -3.87
N LEU A 23 -10.88 8.58 -3.98
CA LEU A 23 -10.06 7.50 -3.41
C LEU A 23 -8.63 7.50 -3.96
N GLN A 24 -8.45 7.82 -5.25
CA GLN A 24 -7.13 7.94 -5.88
C GLN A 24 -6.32 9.10 -5.32
N THR A 25 -6.96 10.25 -5.12
CA THR A 25 -6.36 11.41 -4.45
C THR A 25 -5.89 11.04 -3.03
N GLU A 26 -6.72 10.31 -2.28
CA GLU A 26 -6.35 9.83 -0.94
C GLU A 26 -5.16 8.86 -0.97
N ILE A 27 -5.10 7.96 -1.95
CA ILE A 27 -3.95 7.07 -2.16
C ILE A 27 -2.68 7.88 -2.39
N GLU A 28 -2.72 8.86 -3.29
CA GLU A 28 -1.56 9.71 -3.60
C GLU A 28 -1.09 10.49 -2.36
N GLN A 29 -2.03 11.07 -1.61
CA GLN A 29 -1.70 11.81 -0.39
C GLN A 29 -1.06 10.89 0.65
N ASN A 30 -1.61 9.71 0.89
CA ASN A 30 -1.06 8.76 1.85
C ASN A 30 0.37 8.32 1.48
N ILE A 31 0.69 8.20 0.18
CA ILE A 31 2.05 7.88 -0.30
C ILE A 31 3.00 9.05 -0.04
N LYS A 32 2.57 10.30 -0.27
CA LYS A 32 3.36 11.51 0.03
C LYS A 32 3.63 11.63 1.53
N ASP A 33 2.64 11.34 2.35
CA ASP A 33 2.79 11.37 3.81
C ASP A 33 3.74 10.27 4.30
N ALA A 34 3.68 9.07 3.70
CA ALA A 34 4.62 7.99 3.98
C ALA A 34 6.06 8.37 3.60
N GLU A 35 6.26 9.01 2.44
CA GLU A 35 7.56 9.56 2.02
C GLU A 35 8.07 10.61 3.01
N ALA A 36 7.20 11.48 3.53
CA ALA A 36 7.60 12.48 4.53
C ALA A 36 8.08 11.81 5.82
N HIS A 37 7.39 10.76 6.28
CA HIS A 37 7.84 9.95 7.42
C HIS A 37 9.18 9.25 7.16
N ASP A 38 9.40 8.74 5.95
CA ASP A 38 10.68 8.14 5.56
C ASP A 38 11.83 9.13 5.64
N LYS A 39 11.66 10.34 5.10
CA LYS A 39 12.70 11.38 5.17
C LYS A 39 13.04 11.74 6.60
N GLN A 40 12.01 11.94 7.43
CA GLN A 40 12.20 12.25 8.85
C GLN A 40 12.88 11.10 9.60
N ALA A 41 12.52 9.85 9.31
CA ALA A 41 13.19 8.69 9.88
C ALA A 41 14.68 8.65 9.49
N LEU A 42 15.02 8.94 8.24
CA LEU A 42 16.42 8.97 7.78
C LEU A 42 17.25 10.08 8.45
N GLU A 43 16.67 11.25 8.70
CA GLU A 43 17.33 12.32 9.45
C GLU A 43 17.67 11.88 10.89
N VAL A 44 16.75 11.17 11.54
CA VAL A 44 16.99 10.63 12.89
C VAL A 44 18.02 9.50 12.85
N LEU A 45 17.92 8.60 11.86
CA LEU A 45 18.88 7.52 11.67
C LEU A 45 20.30 8.04 11.39
N ASP A 46 20.47 9.14 10.66
CA ASP A 46 21.79 9.75 10.44
C ASP A 46 22.40 10.27 11.75
N LYS A 47 21.59 10.92 12.61
CA LYS A 47 22.04 11.34 13.95
C LYS A 47 22.41 10.12 14.80
N PHE A 48 21.59 9.08 14.78
CA PHE A 48 21.84 7.83 15.49
C PHE A 48 23.12 7.13 15.00
N ALA A 49 23.33 7.06 13.69
CA ALA A 49 24.52 6.48 13.06
C ALA A 49 25.79 7.21 13.53
N LYS A 50 25.80 8.54 13.50
CA LYS A 50 26.93 9.36 13.97
C LYS A 50 27.26 9.10 15.44
N LYS A 51 26.24 8.96 16.29
CA LYS A 51 26.42 8.61 17.71
C LYS A 51 27.00 7.23 17.93
N LYS A 52 26.68 6.27 17.07
CA LYS A 52 27.28 4.93 17.06
C LYS A 52 28.68 4.89 16.41
N GLY A 53 29.23 6.05 16.03
CA GLY A 53 30.59 6.18 15.50
C GLY A 53 30.72 6.01 13.99
N TYR A 54 29.61 5.92 13.25
CA TYR A 54 29.63 5.90 11.79
C TYR A 54 29.80 7.31 11.23
N ASN A 55 30.56 7.45 10.13
CA ASN A 55 30.77 8.77 9.53
C ASN A 55 29.55 9.24 8.73
N THR A 56 28.82 8.29 8.15
CA THR A 56 27.64 8.54 7.31
C THR A 56 26.55 7.52 7.56
N LEU A 57 25.31 7.90 7.24
CA LEU A 57 24.17 6.96 7.22
C LEU A 57 24.42 5.76 6.29
N ASP A 58 25.06 5.94 5.13
CA ASP A 58 25.35 4.83 4.21
C ASP A 58 26.30 3.80 4.81
N GLU A 59 27.27 4.22 5.63
CA GLU A 59 28.17 3.31 6.34
C GLU A 59 27.39 2.46 7.35
N PHE A 60 26.47 3.10 8.08
CA PHE A 60 25.58 2.44 9.02
C PHE A 60 24.64 1.43 8.34
N LEU A 61 23.99 1.83 7.23
CA LEU A 61 23.12 0.94 6.47
C LEU A 61 23.88 -0.27 5.92
N LYS A 62 25.09 -0.07 5.38
CA LYS A 62 25.95 -1.19 4.94
C LYS A 62 26.33 -2.12 6.09
N ASN A 63 26.52 -1.59 7.30
CA ASN A 63 26.79 -2.41 8.47
C ASN A 63 25.56 -3.25 8.87
N ALA A 64 24.38 -2.63 8.92
CA ALA A 64 23.12 -3.31 9.18
C ALA A 64 22.85 -4.44 8.17
N GLU A 65 23.12 -4.19 6.88
CA GLU A 65 22.96 -5.20 5.83
C GLU A 65 23.89 -6.42 6.01
N LYS A 66 25.11 -6.20 6.52
CA LYS A 66 26.07 -7.29 6.78
C LYS A 66 25.62 -8.21 7.90
N GLN A 67 24.81 -7.72 8.83
CA GLN A 67 24.30 -8.52 9.96
C GLN A 67 23.06 -9.35 9.61
N LEU A 68 22.47 -9.12 8.44
CA LEU A 68 21.43 -10.00 7.93
C LEU A 68 21.99 -11.42 7.70
N THR A 69 21.16 -12.43 7.96
CA THR A 69 21.43 -13.80 7.52
C THR A 69 21.56 -13.84 5.99
N ASP A 70 22.20 -14.85 5.42
CA ASP A 70 22.39 -14.92 3.97
C ASP A 70 21.04 -14.95 3.21
N ASP A 71 20.04 -15.65 3.76
CA ASP A 71 18.69 -15.70 3.22
C ASP A 71 18.00 -14.33 3.28
N ASP A 72 18.11 -13.64 4.41
CA ASP A 72 17.52 -12.31 4.60
C ASP A 72 18.22 -11.25 3.74
N ARG A 73 19.55 -11.29 3.65
CA ARG A 73 20.33 -10.44 2.76
C ARG A 73 19.94 -10.66 1.31
N LYS A 74 19.77 -11.91 0.88
CA LYS A 74 19.31 -12.24 -0.48
C LYS A 74 17.93 -11.64 -0.76
N ARG A 75 16.96 -11.82 0.14
CA ARG A 75 15.61 -11.21 0.00
C ARG A 75 15.66 -9.69 -0.07
N TYR A 76 16.47 -9.06 0.78
CA TYR A 76 16.68 -7.62 0.75
C TYR A 76 17.28 -7.16 -0.59
N GLN A 77 18.29 -7.86 -1.10
CA GLN A 77 18.93 -7.54 -2.38
C GLN A 77 18.02 -7.75 -3.59
N GLU A 78 17.20 -8.80 -3.58
CA GLU A 78 16.15 -9.01 -4.59
C GLU A 78 15.17 -7.84 -4.62
N MET A 79 14.67 -7.41 -3.45
CA MET A 79 13.79 -6.25 -3.33
C MET A 79 14.46 -4.96 -3.79
N LYS A 80 15.70 -4.72 -3.36
CA LYS A 80 16.51 -3.57 -3.77
C LYS A 80 16.66 -3.53 -5.29
N THR A 81 17.00 -4.65 -5.92
CA THR A 81 17.10 -4.77 -7.39
C THR A 81 15.78 -4.42 -8.09
N HIS A 82 14.64 -4.78 -7.49
CA HIS A 82 13.34 -4.54 -8.09
C HIS A 82 12.80 -3.12 -7.90
N PHE A 83 13.23 -2.38 -6.89
CA PHE A 83 12.64 -1.08 -6.52
C PHE A 83 13.63 0.09 -6.52
N GLU A 84 14.90 -0.16 -6.22
CA GLU A 84 15.93 0.87 -6.23
C GLU A 84 16.02 1.49 -7.62
N LYS A 85 16.10 2.82 -7.68
CA LYS A 85 16.14 3.63 -8.91
C LYS A 85 14.87 3.61 -9.77
N LYS A 86 13.86 2.82 -9.44
CA LYS A 86 12.55 2.90 -10.13
C LYS A 86 11.70 4.06 -9.64
N ASP A 87 11.80 4.38 -8.35
CA ASP A 87 11.14 5.53 -7.75
C ASP A 87 11.92 5.96 -6.50
N ALA A 88 12.19 7.27 -6.36
CA ALA A 88 12.95 7.80 -5.23
C ALA A 88 12.27 7.52 -3.88
N ARG A 89 10.93 7.43 -3.84
CA ARG A 89 10.17 7.12 -2.63
C ARG A 89 10.46 5.72 -2.12
N LEU A 90 10.67 4.77 -3.04
CA LEU A 90 10.98 3.39 -2.67
C LEU A 90 12.43 3.26 -2.19
N ASP A 91 13.36 4.03 -2.73
CA ASP A 91 14.73 4.12 -2.20
C ASP A 91 14.74 4.65 -0.76
N LEU A 92 13.96 5.71 -0.48
CA LEU A 92 13.80 6.24 0.87
C LEU A 92 13.22 5.18 1.83
N ALA A 93 12.14 4.50 1.42
CA ALA A 93 11.51 3.44 2.21
C ALA A 93 12.49 2.27 2.49
N LEU A 94 13.27 1.86 1.49
CA LEU A 94 14.29 0.82 1.62
C LEU A 94 15.35 1.18 2.64
N LYS A 95 15.86 2.42 2.57
CA LYS A 95 16.90 2.93 3.47
C LYS A 95 16.37 3.08 4.89
N SER A 96 15.17 3.63 5.07
CA SER A 96 14.58 3.84 6.40
C SER A 96 14.28 2.50 7.08
N SER A 97 13.77 1.53 6.31
CA SER A 97 13.55 0.16 6.78
C SER A 97 14.84 -0.57 7.15
N LEU A 98 15.89 -0.50 6.33
CA LEU A 98 17.18 -1.09 6.69
C LEU A 98 17.81 -0.38 7.89
N GLY A 99 17.63 0.94 8.01
CA GLY A 99 18.07 1.70 9.16
C GLY A 99 17.35 1.28 10.44
N LEU A 100 16.04 1.01 10.38
CA LEU A 100 15.27 0.45 11.48
C LEU A 100 15.84 -0.90 11.94
N VAL A 101 16.15 -1.79 10.99
CA VAL A 101 16.84 -3.05 11.30
C VAL A 101 18.16 -2.75 12.00
N GLY A 102 18.94 -1.80 11.48
CA GLY A 102 20.20 -1.32 12.04
C GLY A 102 20.11 -0.81 13.49
N THR A 103 18.99 -0.20 13.86
CA THR A 103 18.76 0.27 15.25
C THR A 103 18.51 -0.88 16.23
N GLY A 104 18.02 -2.04 15.77
CA GLY A 104 17.74 -3.22 16.60
C GLY A 104 18.91 -4.21 16.75
N VAL A 105 20.03 -3.95 16.10
CA VAL A 105 21.17 -4.86 15.88
C VAL A 105 21.86 -5.45 17.11
N SER A 106 21.70 -4.85 18.27
CA SER A 106 22.24 -5.40 19.51
C SER A 106 21.38 -6.53 20.11
N THR A 107 20.24 -6.84 19.49
CA THR A 107 19.37 -7.97 19.88
C THR A 107 19.55 -9.17 18.97
N SER A 108 19.17 -10.36 19.46
CA SER A 108 19.47 -11.67 18.85
C SER A 108 19.16 -11.76 17.35
N MET A 109 19.91 -12.61 16.62
CA MET A 109 19.75 -12.83 15.18
C MET A 109 18.30 -13.10 14.73
N SER A 110 17.46 -13.69 15.60
CA SER A 110 16.04 -13.92 15.32
C SER A 110 15.21 -12.63 15.19
N GLY A 111 15.52 -11.58 15.96
CA GLY A 111 14.81 -10.30 15.92
C GLY A 111 15.03 -9.55 14.60
N LEU A 112 16.25 -9.63 14.05
CA LEU A 112 16.60 -9.01 12.78
C LEU A 112 15.79 -9.55 11.60
N SER A 113 15.55 -10.87 11.56
CA SER A 113 14.75 -11.48 10.49
C SER A 113 13.29 -11.02 10.54
N THR A 114 12.69 -10.98 11.73
CA THR A 114 11.33 -10.46 11.95
C THR A 114 11.20 -9.00 11.50
N LEU A 115 12.16 -8.17 11.89
CA LEU A 115 12.22 -6.76 11.51
C LEU A 115 12.38 -6.56 10.01
N LEU A 116 13.28 -7.33 9.39
CA LEU A 116 13.46 -7.28 7.96
C LEU A 116 12.16 -7.67 7.26
N LYS A 117 11.50 -8.77 7.66
CA LYS A 117 10.20 -9.17 7.09
C LYS A 117 9.23 -7.99 7.15
N GLY A 118 8.96 -7.43 8.33
CA GLY A 118 8.06 -6.28 8.48
C GLY A 118 8.40 -5.11 7.55
N SER A 119 9.70 -4.83 7.41
CA SER A 119 10.22 -3.85 6.45
C SER A 119 9.97 -4.21 4.98
N LEU A 120 10.19 -5.47 4.58
CA LEU A 120 9.91 -5.95 3.22
C LEU A 120 8.43 -5.77 2.87
N LEU A 121 7.53 -6.10 3.80
CA LEU A 121 6.09 -5.91 3.60
C LEU A 121 5.75 -4.43 3.42
N ARG A 122 6.25 -3.56 4.31
CA ARG A 122 6.03 -2.12 4.19
C ARG A 122 6.48 -1.59 2.83
N VAL A 123 7.74 -1.84 2.44
CA VAL A 123 8.28 -1.35 1.16
C VAL A 123 7.46 -1.88 -0.01
N SER A 124 7.03 -3.15 0.06
CA SER A 124 6.18 -3.74 -0.97
C SER A 124 4.79 -3.08 -1.05
N LEU A 125 4.16 -2.79 0.09
CA LEU A 125 2.88 -2.05 0.15
C LEU A 125 3.03 -0.60 -0.35
N GLN A 126 4.16 0.05 -0.07
CA GLN A 126 4.46 1.37 -0.62
C GLN A 126 4.68 1.31 -2.14
N ALA A 127 5.38 0.27 -2.63
CA ALA A 127 5.56 0.02 -4.06
C ALA A 127 4.24 -0.23 -4.79
N ILE A 128 3.27 -0.86 -4.12
CA ILE A 128 1.90 -1.00 -4.63
C ILE A 128 1.25 0.38 -4.80
N GLY A 129 1.28 1.22 -3.76
CA GLY A 129 0.73 2.57 -3.83
C GLY A 129 1.39 3.39 -4.94
N VAL A 130 2.72 3.40 -4.99
CA VAL A 130 3.51 4.08 -6.02
C VAL A 130 3.17 3.57 -7.41
N GLY A 131 3.12 2.25 -7.60
CA GLY A 131 2.79 1.65 -8.89
C GLY A 131 1.39 2.04 -9.38
N ILE A 132 0.45 2.22 -8.46
CA ILE A 132 -0.90 2.68 -8.76
C ILE A 132 -0.92 4.13 -9.19
N VAL A 133 -0.23 5.02 -8.47
CA VAL A 133 -0.09 6.42 -8.88
C VAL A 133 0.58 6.52 -10.25
N GLN A 134 1.59 5.71 -10.53
CA GLN A 134 2.24 5.66 -11.84
C GLN A 134 1.25 5.23 -12.95
N VAL A 135 0.47 4.18 -12.72
CA VAL A 135 -0.60 3.76 -13.66
C VAL A 135 -1.59 4.90 -13.92
N LEU A 136 -2.03 5.60 -12.87
CA LEU A 136 -3.02 6.67 -12.97
C LEU A 136 -2.50 7.92 -13.66
N THR A 137 -1.19 8.16 -13.61
CA THR A 137 -0.53 9.28 -14.26
C THR A 137 -0.02 8.94 -15.67
N GLY A 138 -0.40 7.78 -16.21
CA GLY A 138 -0.08 7.35 -17.58
C GLY A 138 1.23 6.56 -17.71
N GLN A 139 1.98 6.35 -16.63
CA GLN A 139 3.20 5.53 -16.58
C GLN A 139 2.85 4.04 -16.38
N PHE A 140 2.09 3.49 -17.32
CA PHE A 140 1.45 2.18 -17.16
C PHE A 140 2.46 1.03 -17.02
N THR A 141 3.50 1.03 -17.85
CA THR A 141 4.51 -0.04 -17.88
C THR A 141 5.30 -0.10 -16.58
N GLU A 142 5.76 1.05 -16.11
CA GLU A 142 6.51 1.20 -14.86
C GLU A 142 5.64 0.84 -13.65
N GLY A 143 4.42 1.36 -13.60
CA GLY A 143 3.51 1.11 -12.49
C GLY A 143 3.09 -0.36 -12.37
N VAL A 144 2.80 -1.02 -13.50
CA VAL A 144 2.52 -2.48 -13.52
C VAL A 144 3.78 -3.28 -13.13
N ALA A 145 4.97 -2.85 -13.55
CA ALA A 145 6.21 -3.52 -13.15
C ALA A 145 6.46 -3.44 -11.64
N LEU A 146 6.15 -2.31 -11.00
CA LEU A 146 6.21 -2.15 -9.54
C LEU A 146 5.19 -3.04 -8.83
N LEU A 147 3.95 -3.08 -9.30
CA LEU A 147 2.90 -3.93 -8.72
C LEU A 147 3.27 -5.42 -8.77
N ARG A 148 3.79 -5.90 -9.92
CA ARG A 148 4.27 -7.28 -10.06
C ARG A 148 5.44 -7.58 -9.13
N ALA A 149 6.42 -6.69 -9.06
CA ALA A 149 7.57 -6.84 -8.18
C ALA A 149 7.13 -6.94 -6.70
N ALA A 150 6.25 -6.05 -6.25
CA ALA A 150 5.69 -6.09 -4.90
C ALA A 150 4.93 -7.39 -4.63
N GLY A 151 4.06 -7.83 -5.54
CA GLY A 151 3.35 -9.10 -5.42
C GLY A 151 4.31 -10.30 -5.30
N ASN A 152 5.36 -10.33 -6.13
CA ASN A 152 6.37 -11.39 -6.11
C ASN A 152 7.14 -11.40 -4.78
N ILE A 153 7.57 -10.23 -4.30
CA ILE A 153 8.31 -10.11 -3.03
C ILE A 153 7.44 -10.54 -1.87
N ILE A 154 6.20 -10.06 -1.76
CA ILE A 154 5.31 -10.47 -0.66
C ILE A 154 5.04 -11.98 -0.75
N SER A 155 4.75 -12.51 -1.94
CA SER A 155 4.50 -13.95 -2.10
C SER A 155 5.71 -14.80 -1.72
N THR A 156 6.93 -14.32 -1.96
CA THR A 156 8.17 -15.08 -1.70
C THR A 156 8.61 -14.93 -0.24
N ALA A 157 8.59 -13.71 0.29
CA ALA A 157 9.00 -13.40 1.65
C ALA A 157 8.06 -14.00 2.71
N TYR A 158 6.80 -14.27 2.35
CA TYR A 158 5.77 -14.69 3.29
C TYR A 158 5.11 -16.05 2.98
N LYS A 159 5.69 -16.84 2.08
CA LYS A 159 5.29 -18.23 1.85
C LYS A 159 5.23 -19.00 3.18
N GLY A 160 4.01 -19.36 3.60
CA GLY A 160 3.76 -20.20 4.78
C GLY A 160 3.32 -19.47 6.07
N GLU A 161 3.75 -18.22 6.31
CA GLU A 161 3.47 -17.51 7.58
C GLU A 161 2.37 -16.44 7.48
N LEU A 162 2.26 -15.76 6.33
CA LEU A 162 1.32 -14.65 6.11
C LEU A 162 0.43 -14.87 4.88
N VAL A 163 0.78 -15.85 4.03
CA VAL A 163 0.09 -16.15 2.75
C VAL A 163 -0.88 -17.34 2.88
N THR A 164 -1.16 -17.81 4.10
CA THR A 164 -2.27 -18.74 4.35
C THR A 164 -3.56 -17.95 4.56
N GLY A 165 -4.48 -17.98 3.59
CA GLY A 165 -5.80 -17.34 3.70
C GLY A 165 -5.96 -16.01 2.96
N LYS A 166 -6.64 -15.03 3.59
CA LYS A 166 -7.18 -13.81 2.96
C LYS A 166 -6.11 -12.85 2.39
N ALA A 167 -4.92 -12.82 2.97
CA ALA A 167 -3.80 -12.00 2.45
C ALA A 167 -3.28 -12.51 1.10
N ALA A 168 -3.39 -13.81 0.78
CA ALA A 168 -3.06 -14.31 -0.56
C ALA A 168 -4.03 -13.76 -1.62
N THR A 169 -5.30 -13.63 -1.27
CA THR A 169 -6.33 -13.02 -2.13
C THR A 169 -6.04 -11.55 -2.37
N ALA A 170 -5.56 -10.82 -1.36
CA ALA A 170 -5.07 -9.45 -1.50
C ALA A 170 -3.96 -9.33 -2.54
N LEU A 171 -3.00 -10.26 -2.54
CA LEU A 171 -1.89 -10.28 -3.50
C LEU A 171 -2.32 -10.59 -4.92
N LYS A 172 -3.25 -11.54 -5.10
CA LYS A 172 -3.84 -11.82 -6.42
C LYS A 172 -4.52 -10.57 -6.99
N PHE A 173 -5.26 -9.87 -6.14
CA PHE A 173 -5.95 -8.65 -6.50
C PHE A 173 -5.01 -7.54 -7.01
N LEU A 174 -3.79 -7.43 -6.48
CA LEU A 174 -2.79 -6.47 -6.96
C LEU A 174 -2.27 -6.75 -8.37
N GLY A 175 -2.25 -8.03 -8.77
CA GLY A 175 -1.93 -8.42 -10.15
C GLY A 175 -2.95 -7.86 -11.15
N TYR A 176 -4.21 -7.70 -10.71
CA TYR A 176 -5.31 -7.17 -11.52
C TYR A 176 -5.46 -5.65 -11.41
N ALA A 177 -5.07 -5.06 -10.27
CA ALA A 177 -5.24 -3.65 -9.96
C ALA A 177 -4.71 -2.70 -11.06
N GLY A 178 -3.59 -3.01 -11.69
CA GLY A 178 -3.04 -2.20 -12.78
C GLY A 178 -4.04 -2.00 -13.93
N LYS A 179 -4.68 -3.09 -14.39
CA LYS A 179 -5.69 -3.03 -15.47
C LYS A 179 -7.00 -2.37 -15.03
N VAL A 180 -7.39 -2.61 -13.77
CA VAL A 180 -8.58 -2.03 -13.15
C VAL A 180 -8.45 -0.51 -12.95
N LEU A 181 -7.24 0.05 -13.02
CA LEU A 181 -7.02 1.48 -12.85
C LEU A 181 -6.78 2.23 -14.17
N SER A 182 -6.24 1.59 -15.22
CA SER A 182 -5.95 2.25 -16.51
C SER A 182 -7.16 2.84 -17.24
N VAL A 183 -8.34 2.27 -17.05
CA VAL A 183 -9.49 2.55 -17.94
C VAL A 183 -10.33 3.73 -17.42
N LEU A 184 -10.03 4.31 -16.25
CA LEU A 184 -10.80 5.46 -15.75
C LEU A 184 -10.68 6.71 -16.60
N GLY A 185 -9.53 6.93 -17.26
CA GLY A 185 -9.40 7.96 -18.29
C GLY A 185 -10.41 7.73 -19.44
N LEU A 186 -10.61 6.48 -19.83
CA LEU A 186 -11.61 6.09 -20.83
C LEU A 186 -13.05 6.19 -20.31
N VAL A 187 -13.28 6.05 -18.99
CA VAL A 187 -14.64 6.14 -18.44
C VAL A 187 -15.17 7.57 -18.53
N LEU A 188 -14.36 8.60 -18.23
CA LEU A 188 -14.80 9.99 -18.39
C LEU A 188 -15.16 10.31 -19.85
N ASP A 189 -14.37 9.83 -20.80
CA ASP A 189 -14.66 9.95 -22.23
C ASP A 189 -15.91 9.14 -22.63
N ALA A 190 -16.10 7.95 -22.05
CA ALA A 190 -17.29 7.13 -22.29
C ALA A 190 -18.57 7.78 -21.75
N VAL A 191 -18.52 8.48 -20.61
CA VAL A 191 -19.68 9.23 -20.10
C VAL A 191 -20.14 10.25 -21.14
N ILE A 192 -19.20 11.04 -21.69
CA ILE A 192 -19.50 12.05 -22.71
C ILE A 192 -20.11 11.39 -23.95
N LEU A 193 -19.54 10.28 -24.43
CA LEU A 193 -20.06 9.55 -25.59
C LEU A 193 -21.46 8.96 -25.36
N ILE A 194 -21.82 8.57 -24.13
CA ILE A 194 -23.16 8.09 -23.81
C ILE A 194 -24.19 9.23 -23.86
N TYR A 195 -23.81 10.45 -23.47
CA TYR A 195 -24.69 11.62 -23.56
C TYR A 195 -25.06 11.99 -25.00
N ASP A 196 -24.18 11.72 -25.95
CA ASP A 196 -24.36 12.06 -27.37
C ASP A 196 -25.17 11.00 -28.16
N ALA A 197 -25.42 9.82 -27.59
CA ALA A 197 -26.23 8.79 -28.24
C ALA A 197 -27.71 9.21 -28.34
N VAL A 198 -28.32 9.11 -29.53
CA VAL A 198 -29.72 9.55 -29.78
C VAL A 198 -30.78 8.53 -29.32
N ASP A 199 -30.41 7.26 -29.15
CA ASP A 199 -31.32 6.18 -28.78
C ASP A 199 -31.32 5.92 -27.25
N GLY A 200 -32.46 6.16 -26.61
CA GLY A 200 -32.64 6.00 -25.17
C GLY A 200 -32.47 4.59 -24.64
N ALA A 201 -32.82 3.57 -25.44
CA ALA A 201 -32.62 2.17 -25.05
C ALA A 201 -31.14 1.82 -25.03
N ARG A 202 -30.40 2.27 -26.06
CA ARG A 202 -28.95 2.13 -26.12
C ARG A 202 -28.26 2.86 -24.96
N GLN A 203 -28.64 4.11 -24.69
CA GLN A 203 -28.13 4.87 -23.53
C GLN A 203 -28.29 4.08 -22.22
N ARG A 204 -29.48 3.49 -22.00
CA ARG A 204 -29.75 2.71 -20.78
C ARG A 204 -28.79 1.54 -20.63
N THR A 205 -28.58 0.76 -21.69
CA THR A 205 -27.67 -0.40 -21.67
C THR A 205 -26.23 0.02 -21.41
N GLU A 206 -25.77 1.10 -22.05
CA GLU A 206 -24.41 1.62 -21.82
C GLU A 206 -24.23 2.13 -20.39
N PHE A 207 -25.22 2.84 -19.82
CA PHE A 207 -25.16 3.26 -18.43
C PHE A 207 -25.17 2.08 -17.45
N GLN A 208 -26.01 1.07 -17.67
CA GLN A 208 -26.03 -0.15 -16.85
C GLN A 208 -24.68 -0.85 -16.86
N LYS A 209 -24.06 -0.98 -18.03
CA LYS A 209 -22.72 -1.54 -18.18
C LYS A 209 -21.69 -0.70 -17.41
N ALA A 210 -21.70 0.61 -17.60
CA ALA A 210 -20.79 1.53 -16.92
C ALA A 210 -20.93 1.49 -15.39
N ILE A 211 -22.15 1.42 -14.85
CA ILE A 211 -22.40 1.29 -13.41
C ILE A 211 -21.74 0.03 -12.87
N LYS A 212 -21.97 -1.13 -13.50
CA LYS A 212 -21.39 -2.40 -13.04
C LYS A 212 -19.87 -2.36 -13.02
N GLU A 213 -19.28 -1.86 -14.11
CA GLU A 213 -17.85 -1.74 -14.25
C GLU A 213 -17.25 -0.76 -13.21
N LEU A 214 -17.88 0.40 -13.02
CA LEU A 214 -17.46 1.39 -12.05
C LEU A 214 -17.59 0.91 -10.61
N CYS A 215 -18.63 0.14 -10.27
CA CYS A 215 -18.76 -0.47 -8.95
C CYS A 215 -17.60 -1.44 -8.66
N ALA A 216 -17.26 -2.31 -9.61
CA ALA A 216 -16.12 -3.22 -9.49
C ALA A 216 -14.78 -2.46 -9.33
N ARG A 217 -14.59 -1.37 -10.10
CA ARG A 217 -13.41 -0.49 -9.98
C ARG A 217 -13.36 0.28 -8.66
N ARG A 218 -14.50 0.73 -8.13
CA ARG A 218 -14.61 1.41 -6.83
C ARG A 218 -14.25 0.47 -5.69
N LEU A 219 -14.78 -0.75 -5.69
CA LEU A 219 -14.40 -1.81 -4.74
C LEU A 219 -12.88 -2.01 -4.74
N SER A 220 -12.32 -2.15 -5.93
CA SER A 220 -10.90 -2.35 -6.16
C SER A 220 -10.04 -1.21 -5.60
N THR A 221 -10.39 0.02 -5.97
CA THR A 221 -9.67 1.23 -5.56
C THR A 221 -9.76 1.44 -4.04
N LYS A 222 -10.93 1.13 -3.44
CA LYS A 222 -11.10 1.22 -1.99
C LYS A 222 -10.17 0.27 -1.23
N LYS A 223 -10.03 -0.99 -1.68
CA LYS A 223 -9.09 -1.95 -1.07
C LYS A 223 -7.66 -1.45 -1.10
N ILE A 224 -7.23 -0.93 -2.25
CA ILE A 224 -5.90 -0.34 -2.41
C ILE A 224 -5.68 0.78 -1.39
N ARG A 225 -6.65 1.69 -1.29
CA ARG A 225 -6.60 2.82 -0.36
C ARG A 225 -6.41 2.36 1.07
N GLU A 226 -7.07 1.29 1.50
CA GLU A 226 -6.86 0.72 2.83
C GLU A 226 -5.46 0.08 3.00
N TYR A 227 -4.92 -0.64 2.00
CA TYR A 227 -3.54 -1.16 2.08
C TYR A 227 -2.49 -0.05 2.16
N VAL A 228 -2.65 1.01 1.37
CA VAL A 228 -1.75 2.17 1.41
C VAL A 228 -1.86 2.90 2.76
N ARG A 229 -3.06 2.98 3.34
CA ARG A 229 -3.26 3.54 4.68
C ARG A 229 -2.56 2.72 5.77
N ILE A 230 -2.57 1.39 5.69
CA ILE A 230 -1.78 0.53 6.60
C ILE A 230 -0.28 0.83 6.45
N THR A 231 0.19 1.05 5.22
CA THR A 231 1.59 1.42 4.97
C THR A 231 1.97 2.74 5.63
N LEU A 232 1.09 3.74 5.53
CA LEU A 232 1.26 5.03 6.20
C LEU A 232 1.31 4.86 7.72
N SER A 233 0.36 4.12 8.29
CA SER A 233 0.29 3.79 9.72
C SER A 233 1.60 3.16 10.21
N TYR A 234 2.09 2.13 9.50
CA TYR A 234 3.35 1.49 9.83
C TYR A 234 4.55 2.43 9.69
N SER A 235 4.59 3.28 8.66
CA SER A 235 5.66 4.27 8.48
C SER A 235 5.73 5.23 9.68
N GLY A 236 4.58 5.67 10.18
CA GLY A 236 4.47 6.46 11.40
C GLY A 236 4.94 5.70 12.64
N ASP A 237 4.53 4.45 12.81
CA ASP A 237 4.95 3.61 13.95
C ASP A 237 6.44 3.28 13.94
N ALA A 238 6.99 2.97 12.76
CA ALA A 238 8.41 2.70 12.54
C ALA A 238 9.25 3.93 12.91
N ARG A 239 8.85 5.12 12.44
CA ARG A 239 9.46 6.38 12.86
C ARG A 239 9.37 6.54 14.39
N ALA A 240 8.19 6.34 14.98
CA ALA A 240 8.02 6.46 16.42
C ALA A 240 8.90 5.46 17.19
N ALA A 241 9.23 4.30 16.62
CA ALA A 241 10.19 3.35 17.20
C ALA A 241 11.63 3.87 17.12
N ILE A 242 12.02 4.48 16.01
CA ILE A 242 13.33 5.14 15.84
C ILE A 242 13.48 6.31 16.82
N ASP A 243 12.47 7.18 16.89
CA ASP A 243 12.46 8.32 17.83
C ASP A 243 12.58 7.81 19.28
N TYR A 244 11.87 6.74 19.62
CA TYR A 244 11.96 6.11 20.93
C TYR A 244 13.35 5.53 21.22
N ALA A 245 13.99 4.89 20.25
CA ALA A 245 15.35 4.39 20.38
C ALA A 245 16.34 5.54 20.63
N GLN A 246 16.17 6.66 19.92
CA GLN A 246 16.96 7.86 20.14
C GLN A 246 16.75 8.41 21.56
N THR A 247 15.51 8.55 22.02
CA THR A 247 15.20 9.01 23.39
C THR A 247 15.83 8.11 24.45
N LEU A 248 15.71 6.78 24.32
CA LEU A 248 16.33 5.84 25.27
C LEU A 248 17.85 5.99 25.30
N GLN A 249 18.49 6.15 24.14
CA GLN A 249 19.92 6.36 24.04
C GLN A 249 20.33 7.66 24.74
N GLU A 250 19.71 8.78 24.37
CA GLU A 250 20.07 10.12 24.83
C GLU A 250 19.77 10.36 26.30
N ASP A 251 18.59 9.93 26.73
CA ASP A 251 18.09 10.32 28.04
C ASP A 251 18.47 9.36 29.15
N LEU A 252 18.74 8.09 28.82
CA LEU A 252 18.95 7.05 29.83
C LEU A 252 20.30 6.35 29.67
N VAL A 253 20.66 5.92 28.47
CA VAL A 253 21.93 5.19 28.26
C VAL A 253 23.14 6.11 28.39
N ASP A 254 23.13 7.25 27.69
CA ASP A 254 24.25 8.20 27.69
C ASP A 254 24.49 8.81 29.09
N LYS A 255 23.45 8.85 29.94
CA LYS A 255 23.53 9.31 31.34
C LYS A 255 23.91 8.19 32.33
N GLY A 256 24.06 6.96 31.86
CA GLY A 256 24.37 5.80 32.71
C GLY A 256 23.20 5.31 33.58
N GLU A 257 21.97 5.76 33.30
CA GLU A 257 20.75 5.38 34.02
C GLU A 257 20.16 4.06 33.50
N MET A 258 20.58 3.61 32.32
CA MET A 258 20.13 2.37 31.68
C MET A 258 21.27 1.71 30.93
N SER A 259 21.33 0.37 30.97
CA SER A 259 22.26 -0.36 30.12
C SER A 259 21.82 -0.31 28.66
N GLN A 260 22.76 -0.36 27.72
CA GLN A 260 22.43 -0.45 26.29
C GLN A 260 21.49 -1.64 26.01
N SER A 261 21.77 -2.81 26.62
CA SER A 261 20.95 -4.02 26.46
C SER A 261 19.49 -3.82 26.89
N ASP A 262 19.23 -3.06 27.95
CA ASP A 262 17.87 -2.79 28.42
C ASP A 262 17.13 -1.84 27.46
N ALA A 263 17.84 -0.82 26.94
CA ALA A 263 17.28 0.07 25.93
C ALA A 263 16.91 -0.71 24.67
N ASP A 264 17.80 -1.58 24.21
CA ASP A 264 17.61 -2.39 23.00
C ASP A 264 16.45 -3.37 23.16
N ALA A 265 16.31 -4.02 24.33
CA ALA A 265 15.17 -4.88 24.62
C ALA A 265 13.83 -4.11 24.58
N LYS A 266 13.81 -2.85 25.04
CA LYS A 266 12.60 -2.00 24.97
C LYS A 266 12.28 -1.59 23.53
N VAL A 267 13.28 -1.25 22.73
CA VAL A 267 13.11 -0.95 21.30
C VAL A 267 12.60 -2.19 20.58
N GLN A 268 13.23 -3.35 20.80
CA GLN A 268 12.83 -4.63 20.21
C GLN A 268 11.39 -4.99 20.54
N LYS A 269 10.96 -4.83 21.80
CA LYS A 269 9.56 -5.06 22.18
C LYS A 269 8.57 -4.18 21.40
N LYS A 270 8.94 -2.93 21.12
CA LYS A 270 8.09 -2.02 20.31
C LYS A 270 8.06 -2.48 18.85
N LEU A 271 9.20 -2.91 18.32
CA LEU A 271 9.36 -3.41 16.96
C LEU A 271 8.62 -4.74 16.72
N ASP A 272 8.72 -5.69 17.65
CA ASP A 272 8.01 -6.97 17.63
C ASP A 272 6.50 -6.79 17.62
N ALA A 273 5.98 -5.70 18.19
CA ALA A 273 4.56 -5.39 18.18
C ALA A 273 4.07 -4.86 16.81
N LEU A 274 4.96 -4.38 15.94
CA LEU A 274 4.56 -3.78 14.67
C LEU A 274 4.07 -4.81 13.66
N GLN A 275 4.78 -5.94 13.51
CA GLN A 275 4.40 -6.95 12.52
C GLN A 275 3.00 -7.54 12.80
N PRO A 276 2.67 -8.02 14.03
CA PRO A 276 1.33 -8.52 14.33
C PRO A 276 0.24 -7.48 14.12
N LYS A 277 0.54 -6.20 14.40
CA LYS A 277 -0.39 -5.09 14.15
C LYS A 277 -0.70 -4.96 12.66
N ILE A 278 0.31 -4.91 11.79
CA ILE A 278 0.11 -4.86 10.33
C ILE A 278 -0.68 -6.07 9.85
N SER A 279 -0.27 -7.28 10.25
CA SER A 279 -0.93 -8.51 9.82
C SER A 279 -2.42 -8.47 10.16
N LYS A 280 -2.74 -8.10 11.41
CA LYS A 280 -4.13 -7.98 11.87
C LYS A 280 -4.91 -6.91 11.10
N GLU A 281 -4.31 -5.75 10.82
CA GLU A 281 -4.95 -4.71 10.01
C GLU A 281 -5.19 -5.19 8.58
N MET A 282 -4.22 -5.88 7.96
CA MET A 282 -4.36 -6.42 6.61
C MET A 282 -5.45 -7.50 6.52
N GLU A 283 -5.60 -8.33 7.54
CA GLU A 283 -6.66 -9.35 7.62
C GLU A 283 -8.07 -8.74 7.65
N THR A 284 -8.20 -7.50 8.10
CA THR A 284 -9.49 -6.78 8.12
C THR A 284 -9.91 -6.28 6.74
N ILE A 285 -8.98 -6.19 5.78
CA ILE A 285 -9.25 -5.79 4.42
C ILE A 285 -9.73 -7.01 3.63
N THR A 286 -11.04 -7.20 3.59
CA THR A 286 -11.71 -8.25 2.81
C THR A 286 -12.65 -7.63 1.80
N ASP A 287 -13.06 -8.42 0.80
CA ASP A 287 -14.07 -7.97 -0.16
C ASP A 287 -15.38 -7.62 0.56
N ASP A 288 -15.81 -8.46 1.53
CA ASP A 288 -17.00 -8.19 2.34
C ASP A 288 -16.92 -6.90 3.15
N SER A 289 -15.81 -6.67 3.88
CA SER A 289 -15.68 -5.48 4.73
C SER A 289 -15.59 -4.21 3.89
N THR A 290 -14.90 -4.29 2.75
CA THR A 290 -14.79 -3.19 1.80
C THR A 290 -16.15 -2.89 1.15
N TYR A 291 -16.86 -3.92 0.70
CA TYR A 291 -18.17 -3.77 0.08
C TYR A 291 -19.19 -3.16 1.06
N LYS A 292 -19.25 -3.66 2.29
CA LYS A 292 -20.11 -3.09 3.34
C LYS A 292 -19.79 -1.62 3.61
N ALA A 293 -18.51 -1.25 3.66
CA ALA A 293 -18.11 0.15 3.84
C ALA A 293 -18.57 1.05 2.69
N LEU A 294 -18.53 0.55 1.44
CA LEU A 294 -19.04 1.27 0.27
C LEU A 294 -20.57 1.40 0.29
N GLN A 295 -21.30 0.35 0.67
CA GLN A 295 -22.75 0.40 0.85
C GLN A 295 -23.16 1.40 1.94
N GLU A 296 -22.41 1.47 3.03
CA GLU A 296 -22.63 2.46 4.10
C GLU A 296 -22.39 3.89 3.60
N GLN A 297 -21.34 4.11 2.80
CA GLN A 297 -21.08 5.40 2.13
C GLN A 297 -22.23 5.79 1.18
N ASP A 298 -22.72 4.84 0.38
CA ASP A 298 -23.85 5.07 -0.53
C ASP A 298 -25.14 5.38 0.24
N THR A 299 -25.39 4.69 1.35
CA THR A 299 -26.54 4.97 2.24
C THR A 299 -26.44 6.38 2.83
N LYS A 300 -25.27 6.77 3.35
CA LYS A 300 -25.05 8.11 3.93
C LYS A 300 -25.24 9.23 2.93
N THR A 301 -24.93 8.99 1.66
CA THR A 301 -25.05 9.97 0.57
C THR A 301 -26.39 9.88 -0.17
N SER A 302 -27.30 9.00 0.26
CA SER A 302 -28.57 8.73 -0.43
C SER A 302 -28.39 8.42 -1.92
N ALA A 303 -27.35 7.64 -2.25
CA ALA A 303 -27.02 7.25 -3.62
C ALA A 303 -28.12 6.38 -4.24
N TRP A 304 -28.28 6.47 -5.57
CA TRP A 304 -29.14 5.55 -6.31
C TRP A 304 -28.36 4.27 -6.64
N THR A 305 -28.76 3.13 -6.06
CA THR A 305 -28.00 1.86 -6.14
C THR A 305 -28.80 0.69 -6.75
N ASN A 306 -29.95 0.96 -7.36
CA ASN A 306 -30.89 -0.11 -7.80
C ASN A 306 -30.31 -1.06 -8.86
N GLU A 307 -29.28 -0.62 -9.59
CA GLU A 307 -28.64 -1.41 -10.65
C GLU A 307 -27.18 -1.72 -10.33
N ASP A 308 -26.76 -1.49 -9.09
CA ASP A 308 -25.42 -1.86 -8.66
C ASP A 308 -25.31 -3.40 -8.62
N PRO A 309 -24.17 -3.96 -9.07
CA PRO A 309 -23.94 -5.39 -9.03
C PRO A 309 -23.78 -5.92 -7.60
N THR A 310 -24.01 -7.22 -7.40
CA THR A 310 -23.69 -7.88 -6.12
C THR A 310 -22.18 -7.99 -5.92
N LEU A 311 -21.74 -8.33 -4.70
CA LEU A 311 -20.33 -8.55 -4.41
C LEU A 311 -19.72 -9.64 -5.32
N GLU A 312 -20.43 -10.75 -5.50
CA GLU A 312 -20.00 -11.87 -6.33
C GLU A 312 -19.87 -11.46 -7.80
N GLU A 313 -20.81 -10.65 -8.31
CA GLU A 313 -20.73 -10.11 -9.67
C GLU A 313 -19.50 -9.19 -9.82
N MET A 314 -19.24 -8.31 -8.86
CA MET A 314 -18.05 -7.45 -8.89
C MET A 314 -16.75 -8.24 -8.82
N GLN A 315 -16.67 -9.25 -7.96
CA GLN A 315 -15.49 -10.12 -7.86
C GLN A 315 -15.21 -10.81 -9.19
N LYS A 316 -16.25 -11.37 -9.82
CA LYS A 316 -16.13 -11.99 -11.14
C LYS A 316 -15.65 -11.00 -12.20
N MET A 317 -16.21 -9.79 -12.23
CA MET A 317 -15.77 -8.75 -13.17
C MET A 317 -14.31 -8.35 -12.93
N ILE A 318 -13.85 -8.28 -11.68
CA ILE A 318 -12.45 -7.98 -11.34
C ILE A 318 -11.51 -9.09 -11.86
N GLU A 319 -11.91 -10.35 -11.72
CA GLU A 319 -11.15 -11.48 -12.25
C GLU A 319 -11.09 -11.45 -13.79
N GLU A 320 -12.23 -11.22 -14.45
CA GLU A 320 -12.34 -11.13 -15.91
C GLU A 320 -11.44 -10.00 -16.47
N MET A 321 -11.50 -8.79 -15.87
CA MET A 321 -10.62 -7.66 -16.21
C MET A 321 -9.12 -8.00 -16.06
N GLY A 322 -8.78 -8.92 -15.16
CA GLY A 322 -7.43 -9.43 -14.98
C GLY A 322 -6.92 -10.28 -16.15
N THR A 323 -7.82 -11.01 -16.81
CA THR A 323 -7.48 -12.03 -17.82
C THR A 323 -7.44 -11.54 -19.26
N GLU A 324 -8.08 -10.41 -19.57
CA GLU A 324 -8.07 -9.83 -20.93
C GLU A 324 -6.63 -9.51 -21.37
N LYS A 325 -6.17 -10.15 -22.45
CA LYS A 325 -4.79 -10.05 -22.97
C LYS A 325 -4.63 -8.88 -23.92
#